data_AF-A0AAE1UE59-F1
#
_entry.id   AF-A0AAE1UE59-F1
#
_cell.length_a   1.000
_cell.length_b   1.000
_cell.length_c   1.000
_cell.angle_alpha   90.00
_cell.angle_beta   90.00
_cell.angle_gamma   90.00
#
_symmetry.space_group_name_H-M   'P 1'
#
loop_
_entity.id
_entity.type
_entity.pdbx_description
1 polymer ?
#
loop_
_entity_poly.entity_id
_entity_poly.type
_entity_poly.pdbx_seq_one_letter_code
_entity_poly.pdbx_strand_id
1 'polypeptide(L)'
;MVVGHYQTGKSRLVLGKNREVPGLLSYSIRHITQDFKFFLSITVSAYEVYTDSVKDLLKVRANAKPQSLDEFVMRGWAELVCLPVLSDEDLDLLVTRLWSARRTLPEDHQSSGSHLVVRVVVPSPLLPGKVGTLHLVDMAGFRTEEDKKNSSQSADLRYINLTYKTLYQTLSGKTPDQPWPLLRLLHPSVFFCCIKLADKQKANHITLSNFCRKRIKK
;
A
#
# COMPACT_ATOMS: atom_id res chain seq x y z
N MET A 1 5.43 4.33 -1.60
CA MET A 1 4.36 3.66 -2.37
C MET A 1 4.98 2.72 -3.39
N VAL A 2 4.48 1.50 -3.53
CA VAL A 2 4.97 0.48 -4.48
C VAL A 2 3.95 0.29 -5.60
N VAL A 3 4.40 0.41 -6.85
CA VAL A 3 3.56 0.35 -8.06
C VAL A 3 4.11 -0.64 -9.08
N GLY A 4 3.24 -1.14 -9.95
CA GLY A 4 3.64 -2.01 -11.05
C GLY A 4 2.55 -2.99 -11.48
N HIS A 5 2.84 -3.72 -12.55
CA HIS A 5 1.97 -4.75 -13.12
C HIS A 5 1.64 -5.86 -12.11
N TYR A 6 0.59 -6.65 -12.35
CA TYR A 6 0.27 -7.79 -11.48
C TYR A 6 1.41 -8.83 -11.42
N GLN A 7 1.50 -9.57 -10.30
CA GLN A 7 2.57 -10.56 -10.06
C GLN A 7 4.02 -10.04 -10.18
N THR A 8 4.28 -8.76 -9.95
CA THR A 8 5.66 -8.22 -9.90
C THR A 8 6.31 -8.26 -8.52
N GLY A 9 5.66 -8.89 -7.53
CA GLY A 9 6.19 -9.02 -6.17
C GLY A 9 5.99 -7.80 -5.26
N LYS A 10 5.13 -6.84 -5.61
CA LYS A 10 4.88 -5.61 -4.83
C LYS A 10 4.54 -5.87 -3.36
N SER A 11 3.60 -6.79 -3.10
CA SER A 11 3.20 -7.17 -1.74
C SER A 11 4.35 -7.81 -0.97
N ARG A 12 5.20 -8.61 -1.64
CA ARG A 12 6.42 -9.16 -1.03
C ARG A 12 7.45 -8.06 -0.72
N LEU A 13 7.58 -7.04 -1.57
CA LEU A 13 8.46 -5.90 -1.26
C LEU A 13 7.96 -5.13 -0.03
N VAL A 14 6.65 -4.90 0.11
CA VAL A 14 6.10 -4.14 1.25
C VAL A 14 6.08 -4.95 2.54
N LEU A 15 5.53 -6.17 2.50
CA LEU A 15 5.28 -6.98 3.69
C LEU A 15 6.37 -8.01 3.97
N GLY A 16 7.11 -8.44 2.95
CA GLY A 16 7.99 -9.60 3.06
C GLY A 16 7.22 -10.91 3.06
N LYS A 17 7.90 -11.99 3.42
CA LYS A 17 7.30 -13.33 3.61
C LYS A 17 7.45 -13.83 5.04
N ASN A 18 8.59 -13.58 5.65
CA ASN A 18 8.98 -14.03 6.99
C ASN A 18 10.18 -13.20 7.50
N ARG A 19 10.74 -13.54 8.67
CA ARG A 19 11.93 -12.87 9.24
C ARG A 19 13.13 -12.83 8.31
N GLU A 20 13.35 -13.91 7.55
CA GLU A 20 14.52 -14.09 6.67
C GLU A 20 14.42 -13.26 5.39
N VAL A 21 13.18 -13.03 4.91
CA VAL A 21 12.89 -12.18 3.76
C VAL A 21 11.99 -11.02 4.22
N PRO A 22 12.55 -10.06 4.99
CA PRO A 22 11.78 -8.95 5.52
C PRO A 22 11.37 -8.01 4.38
N GLY A 23 10.13 -7.52 4.45
CA GLY A 23 9.67 -6.44 3.58
C GLY A 23 10.11 -5.09 4.10
N LEU A 24 9.75 -4.04 3.36
CA LEU A 24 9.95 -2.64 3.76
C LEU A 24 9.34 -2.33 5.13
N LEU A 25 8.22 -2.96 5.50
CA LEU A 25 7.58 -2.76 6.82
C LEU A 25 8.51 -3.19 7.95
N SER A 26 8.90 -4.46 8.00
CA SER A 26 9.76 -4.99 9.04
C SER A 26 11.14 -4.33 9.01
N TYR A 27 11.70 -4.10 7.82
CA TYR A 27 12.98 -3.41 7.66
C TYR A 27 12.93 -1.99 8.25
N SER A 28 11.91 -1.21 7.91
CA SER A 28 11.78 0.17 8.40
C SER A 28 11.62 0.21 9.91
N ILE A 29 10.76 -0.64 10.49
CA ILE A 29 10.52 -0.65 11.94
C ILE A 29 11.79 -1.09 12.68
N ARG A 30 12.46 -2.16 12.25
CA ARG A 30 13.73 -2.61 12.86
C ARG A 30 14.81 -1.54 12.80
N HIS A 31 14.93 -0.83 11.69
CA HIS A 31 15.93 0.23 11.55
C HIS A 31 15.60 1.41 12.48
N ILE A 32 14.33 1.81 12.56
CA ILE A 32 13.88 2.86 13.49
C ILE A 32 14.14 2.44 14.94
N THR A 33 13.80 1.21 15.34
CA THR A 33 14.04 0.78 16.73
C THR A 33 15.53 0.70 17.08
N GLN A 34 16.37 0.25 16.13
CA GLN A 34 17.83 0.20 16.30
C GLN A 34 18.45 1.59 16.44
N ASP A 35 18.06 2.53 15.59
CA ASP A 35 18.61 3.89 15.59
C ASP A 35 18.27 4.65 16.86
N PHE A 36 17.06 4.43 17.38
CA PHE A 36 16.54 5.28 18.44
C PHE A 36 16.73 4.75 19.86
N LYS A 37 17.15 3.49 20.08
CA LYS A 37 17.56 2.82 21.35
C LYS A 37 16.70 3.01 22.63
N PHE A 38 15.81 3.99 22.68
CA PHE A 38 14.89 4.33 23.74
C PHE A 38 13.55 3.65 23.48
N PHE A 39 12.72 3.55 24.52
CA PHE A 39 11.36 3.00 24.49
C PHE A 39 10.43 3.82 23.58
N LEU A 40 10.62 3.73 22.27
CA LEU A 40 9.69 4.22 21.28
C LEU A 40 8.51 3.25 21.22
N SER A 41 7.35 3.72 21.67
CA SER A 41 6.09 3.02 21.40
C SER A 41 5.71 3.24 19.92
N ILE A 42 6.32 2.45 19.03
CA ILE A 42 5.92 2.42 17.62
C ILE A 42 4.55 1.80 17.54
N THR A 43 3.63 2.47 16.87
CA THR A 43 2.29 1.94 16.62
C THR A 43 2.05 1.78 15.13
N VAL A 44 1.34 0.72 14.77
CA VAL A 44 0.98 0.42 13.39
C VAL A 44 -0.52 0.34 13.24
N SER A 45 -1.03 1.00 12.22
CA SER A 45 -2.39 0.83 11.71
C SER A 45 -2.33 0.36 10.27
N ALA A 46 -3.30 -0.45 9.86
CA ALA A 46 -3.30 -1.01 8.51
C ALA A 46 -4.72 -1.18 7.99
N TYR A 47 -4.93 -0.78 6.75
CA TYR A 47 -6.24 -0.82 6.12
C TYR A 47 -6.12 -1.19 4.64
N GLU A 48 -7.16 -1.88 4.20
CA GLU A 48 -7.42 -2.20 2.82
C GLU A 48 -8.29 -1.12 2.21
N VAL A 49 -7.93 -0.68 1.01
CA VAL A 49 -8.74 0.19 0.16
C VAL A 49 -9.16 -0.61 -1.07
N TYR A 50 -10.47 -0.72 -1.25
CA TYR A 50 -11.07 -1.44 -2.35
C TYR A 50 -12.29 -0.67 -2.81
N THR A 51 -12.36 -0.37 -4.10
CA THR A 51 -13.35 0.55 -4.69
C THR A 51 -13.41 1.87 -3.92
N ASP A 52 -14.57 2.13 -3.34
CA ASP A 52 -15.03 3.24 -2.53
C ASP A 52 -15.12 2.86 -1.04
N SER A 53 -14.51 1.74 -0.64
CA SER A 53 -14.56 1.23 0.73
C SER A 53 -13.17 1.13 1.36
N VAL A 54 -13.14 1.35 2.68
CA VAL A 54 -11.97 1.20 3.55
C VAL A 54 -12.28 0.16 4.61
N LYS A 55 -11.40 -0.83 4.74
CA LYS A 55 -11.52 -1.89 5.75
C LYS A 55 -10.28 -1.90 6.63
N ASP A 56 -10.46 -1.69 7.93
CA ASP A 56 -9.41 -1.86 8.92
C ASP A 56 -9.05 -3.35 9.03
N LEU A 57 -7.78 -3.69 8.80
CA LEU A 57 -7.28 -5.07 8.81
C LEU A 57 -6.86 -5.55 10.21
N LEU A 58 -6.75 -4.63 11.16
CA LEU A 58 -6.36 -4.89 12.54
C LEU A 58 -7.57 -5.01 13.48
N LYS A 59 -8.77 -4.59 13.05
CA LYS A 59 -10.03 -4.93 13.74
C LYS A 59 -10.28 -6.45 13.74
N VAL A 60 -10.80 -6.96 14.85
CA VAL A 60 -11.27 -8.34 14.96
C VAL A 60 -12.36 -8.57 13.90
N ARG A 61 -12.31 -9.71 13.18
CA ARG A 61 -13.14 -9.95 11.98
C ARG A 61 -14.64 -9.65 12.17
N ALA A 62 -15.20 -9.90 13.36
CA ALA A 62 -16.59 -9.60 13.69
C ALA A 62 -16.95 -8.09 13.61
N ASN A 63 -15.97 -7.20 13.81
CA ASN A 63 -16.13 -5.76 13.88
C ASN A 63 -15.54 -5.01 12.67
N ALA A 64 -14.93 -5.73 11.71
CA ALA A 64 -14.24 -5.17 10.56
C ALA A 64 -15.19 -4.87 9.38
N LYS A 65 -16.32 -4.18 9.65
CA LYS A 65 -17.21 -3.72 8.58
C LYS A 65 -16.48 -2.66 7.74
N PRO A 66 -16.45 -2.79 6.41
CA PRO A 66 -15.95 -1.71 5.55
C PRO A 66 -16.76 -0.44 5.78
N GLN A 67 -16.08 0.70 5.82
CA GLN A 67 -16.67 2.03 5.83
C GLN A 67 -16.48 2.71 4.46
N SER A 68 -17.27 3.74 4.16
CA SER A 68 -17.05 4.51 2.94
C SER A 68 -15.70 5.21 2.96
N LEU A 69 -15.04 5.28 1.81
CA LEU A 69 -13.77 5.95 1.64
C LEU A 69 -13.90 7.46 1.85
N ASP A 70 -15.02 8.07 1.47
CA ASP A 70 -15.27 9.51 1.71
C ASP A 70 -15.47 9.80 3.20
N GLU A 71 -16.20 8.94 3.91
CA GLU A 71 -16.33 9.03 5.38
C GLU A 71 -14.96 8.90 6.05
N PHE A 72 -14.14 7.96 5.60
CA PHE A 72 -12.79 7.77 6.11
C PHE A 72 -11.89 8.99 5.86
N VAL A 73 -11.99 9.61 4.68
CA VAL A 73 -11.24 10.85 4.35
C VAL A 73 -11.66 12.00 5.26
N MET A 74 -12.95 12.14 5.57
CA MET A 74 -13.45 13.20 6.45
C MET A 74 -13.09 12.97 7.92
N ARG A 75 -13.19 11.74 8.41
CA ARG A 75 -12.87 11.39 9.82
C ARG A 75 -11.37 11.25 10.06
N GLY A 76 -10.62 11.00 9.00
CA GLY A 76 -9.18 10.82 9.03
C GLY A 76 -8.74 9.59 9.81
N TRP A 77 -7.49 9.63 10.25
CA TRP A 77 -6.75 8.49 10.79
C TRP A 77 -7.13 8.08 12.22
N ALA A 78 -8.05 8.81 12.87
CA ALA A 78 -8.33 8.67 14.30
C ALA A 78 -9.12 7.40 14.67
N GLU A 79 -9.90 6.84 13.74
CA GLU A 79 -10.77 5.68 14.02
C GLU A 79 -10.12 4.31 13.71
N LEU A 80 -8.84 4.31 13.31
CA LEU A 80 -8.10 3.09 13.03
C LEU A 80 -7.55 2.45 14.30
N VAL A 81 -7.63 1.12 14.36
CA VAL A 81 -6.91 0.36 15.37
C VAL A 81 -5.41 0.56 15.17
N CYS A 82 -4.76 1.00 16.24
CA CYS A 82 -3.32 1.15 16.31
C CYS A 82 -2.76 0.09 17.26
N LEU A 83 -1.96 -0.84 16.73
CA LEU A 83 -1.29 -1.87 17.53
C LEU A 83 0.13 -1.41 17.87
N PRO A 84 0.55 -1.47 19.14
CA PRO A 84 1.95 -1.28 19.49
C PRO A 84 2.77 -2.45 18.92
N VAL A 85 3.98 -2.15 18.45
CA VAL A 85 4.96 -3.14 18.02
C VAL A 85 6.10 -3.11 19.03
N LEU A 86 6.18 -4.14 19.87
CA LEU A 86 7.12 -4.21 20.98
C LEU A 86 8.29 -5.18 20.70
N SER A 87 8.10 -6.08 19.74
CA SER A 87 9.03 -7.17 19.44
C SER A 87 9.05 -7.54 17.95
N ASP A 88 10.04 -8.34 17.56
CA ASP A 88 10.08 -8.95 16.22
C ASP A 88 8.95 -9.99 16.05
N GLU A 89 8.51 -10.63 17.14
CA GLU A 89 7.35 -11.54 17.15
C GLU A 89 6.07 -10.79 16.78
N ASP A 90 5.87 -9.58 17.32
CA ASP A 90 4.71 -8.74 16.98
C ASP A 90 4.71 -8.36 15.50
N LEU A 91 5.89 -8.06 14.94
CA LEU A 91 6.04 -7.77 13.51
C LEU A 91 5.65 -8.94 12.62
N ASP A 92 6.07 -10.16 12.96
CA ASP A 92 5.71 -11.34 12.16
C ASP A 92 4.22 -11.67 12.25
N LEU A 93 3.64 -11.55 13.44
CA LEU A 93 2.20 -11.72 13.64
C LEU A 93 1.41 -10.68 12.85
N LEU A 94 1.85 -9.43 12.87
CA LEU A 94 1.27 -8.35 12.09
C LEU A 94 1.36 -8.66 10.59
N VAL A 95 2.54 -9.02 10.06
CA VAL A 95 2.73 -9.35 8.64
C VAL A 95 1.85 -10.54 8.23
N THR A 96 1.82 -11.59 9.04
CA THR A 96 0.98 -12.79 8.80
C THR A 96 -0.51 -12.43 8.77
N ARG A 97 -0.95 -11.57 9.69
CA ARG A 97 -2.32 -11.06 9.71
C ARG A 97 -2.64 -10.26 8.45
N LEU A 98 -1.76 -9.38 8.01
CA LEU A 98 -1.98 -8.55 6.82
C LEU A 98 -2.05 -9.39 5.54
N TRP A 99 -1.21 -10.42 5.41
CA TRP A 99 -1.30 -11.36 4.31
C TRP A 99 -2.63 -12.13 4.28
N SER A 100 -3.11 -12.58 5.44
CA SER A 100 -4.31 -13.40 5.55
C SER A 100 -5.63 -12.61 5.53
N ALA A 101 -5.62 -11.34 5.92
CA ALA A 101 -6.82 -10.51 6.02
C ALA A 101 -7.20 -9.81 4.71
N ARG A 102 -6.24 -9.68 3.79
CA ARG A 102 -6.38 -8.90 2.56
C ARG A 102 -7.08 -9.70 1.45
N ARG A 103 -7.84 -8.99 0.62
CA ARG A 103 -8.47 -9.53 -0.57
C ARG A 103 -7.42 -9.97 -1.61
N THR A 104 -7.56 -11.19 -2.09
CA THR A 104 -6.85 -11.71 -3.26
C THR A 104 -7.81 -11.81 -4.44
N LEU A 105 -7.27 -11.82 -5.67
CA LEU A 105 -8.11 -12.02 -6.84
C LEU A 105 -8.50 -13.51 -6.97
N PRO A 106 -9.72 -13.85 -7.42
CA PRO A 106 -10.16 -15.23 -7.57
C PRO A 106 -9.32 -16.04 -8.56
N GLU A 107 -8.85 -15.39 -9.63
CA GLU A 107 -8.05 -16.00 -10.70
C GLU A 107 -6.57 -16.18 -10.32
N ASP A 108 -6.11 -15.48 -9.29
CA ASP A 108 -4.72 -15.50 -8.84
C ASP A 108 -4.62 -15.18 -7.35
N HIS A 109 -4.54 -16.24 -6.54
CA HIS A 109 -4.40 -16.13 -5.08
C HIS A 109 -3.09 -15.47 -4.63
N GLN A 110 -2.13 -15.25 -5.54
CA GLN A 110 -0.86 -14.59 -5.22
C GLN A 110 -0.89 -13.08 -5.43
N SER A 111 -1.83 -12.57 -6.23
CA SER A 111 -1.98 -11.13 -6.47
C SER A 111 -3.08 -10.54 -5.59
N SER A 112 -2.75 -9.45 -4.91
CA SER A 112 -3.72 -8.68 -4.14
C SER A 112 -4.79 -8.07 -5.05
N GLY A 113 -6.06 -8.25 -4.68
CA GLY A 113 -7.22 -7.64 -5.34
C GLY A 113 -7.58 -6.24 -4.83
N SER A 114 -6.80 -5.71 -3.89
CA SER A 114 -7.04 -4.42 -3.23
C SER A 114 -5.73 -3.68 -2.99
N HIS A 115 -5.81 -2.40 -2.62
CA HIS A 115 -4.65 -1.63 -2.18
C HIS A 115 -4.50 -1.75 -0.66
N LEU A 116 -3.26 -1.91 -0.19
CA LEU A 116 -2.95 -1.92 1.23
C LEU A 116 -2.22 -0.63 1.58
N VAL A 117 -2.63 -0.02 2.69
CA VAL A 117 -1.87 1.05 3.32
C VAL A 117 -1.58 0.67 4.77
N VAL A 118 -0.30 0.73 5.10
CA VAL A 118 0.21 0.55 6.46
C VAL A 118 0.78 1.88 6.92
N ARG A 119 0.24 2.40 8.01
CA ARG A 119 0.70 3.62 8.66
C ARG A 119 1.46 3.24 9.92
N VAL A 120 2.74 3.59 9.93
CA VAL A 120 3.63 3.47 11.09
C VAL A 120 3.75 4.84 11.73
N VAL A 121 3.47 4.92 13.03
CA VAL A 121 3.59 6.14 13.83
C VAL A 121 4.74 5.97 14.81
N VAL A 122 5.65 6.93 14.79
CA VAL A 122 6.85 6.93 15.62
C VAL A 122 6.80 8.18 16.51
N PRO A 123 6.62 8.05 17.82
CA PRO A 123 6.70 9.21 18.71
C PRO A 123 8.12 9.79 18.71
N SER A 124 8.24 11.11 18.80
CA SER A 124 9.55 11.75 18.92
C SER A 124 10.10 11.55 20.32
N PRO A 125 11.32 11.00 20.47
CA PRO A 125 11.95 10.88 21.79
C PRO A 125 12.44 12.24 22.31
N LEU A 126 12.62 13.23 21.43
CA LEU A 126 13.19 14.54 21.77
C LEU A 126 12.13 15.63 22.00
N LEU A 127 10.94 15.46 21.42
CA LEU A 127 9.89 16.48 21.42
C LEU A 127 8.56 15.86 21.86
N PRO A 128 8.14 16.03 23.12
CA PRO A 128 6.86 15.53 23.61
C PRO A 128 5.70 15.96 22.71
N GLY A 129 4.84 15.02 22.35
CA GLY A 129 3.68 15.26 21.49
C GLY A 129 3.96 15.37 19.98
N LYS A 130 5.24 15.33 19.54
CA LYS A 130 5.56 15.22 18.10
C LYS A 130 5.61 13.76 17.68
N VAL A 131 5.05 13.47 16.50
CA VAL A 131 5.07 12.13 15.91
C VAL A 131 5.56 12.20 14.46
N GLY A 132 6.45 11.29 14.09
CA GLY A 132 6.75 10.95 12.70
C GLY A 132 5.72 9.96 12.18
N THR A 133 5.37 10.05 10.90
CA THR A 133 4.49 9.06 10.25
C THR A 133 5.11 8.56 8.96
N LEU A 134 5.11 7.24 8.80
CA LEU A 134 5.53 6.56 7.57
C LEU A 134 4.34 5.81 6.99
N HIS A 135 4.02 6.10 5.73
CA HIS A 135 2.97 5.40 4.99
C HIS A 135 3.59 4.45 3.98
N LEU A 136 3.49 3.15 4.24
CA LEU A 136 3.86 2.10 3.30
C LEU A 136 2.60 1.67 2.54
N VAL A 137 2.65 1.80 1.23
CA VAL A 137 1.47 1.62 0.37
C VAL A 137 1.81 0.58 -0.67
N ASP A 138 1.09 -0.54 -0.63
CA ASP A 138 1.15 -1.59 -1.64
C ASP A 138 -0.05 -1.49 -2.57
N MET A 139 0.20 -1.13 -3.82
CA MET A 139 -0.85 -1.01 -4.81
C MET A 139 -1.17 -2.37 -5.41
N ALA A 140 -2.46 -2.69 -5.60
CA ALA A 140 -2.86 -3.81 -6.45
C ALA A 140 -2.20 -3.72 -7.84
N GLY A 141 -2.02 -4.84 -8.52
CA GLY A 141 -1.36 -4.84 -9.83
C GLY A 141 -2.30 -4.46 -10.96
N PHE A 142 -1.93 -3.47 -11.78
CA PHE A 142 -2.69 -3.17 -13.00
C PHE A 142 -2.52 -4.30 -14.04
N ARG A 143 -3.49 -4.40 -14.96
CA ARG A 143 -3.48 -5.33 -16.09
C ARG A 143 -3.54 -4.57 -17.42
N THR A 144 -2.81 -5.05 -18.43
CA THR A 144 -2.87 -4.51 -19.79
C THR A 144 -4.02 -5.11 -20.59
N GLU A 145 -4.38 -4.52 -21.73
CA GLU A 145 -5.44 -5.08 -22.60
C GLU A 145 -5.16 -6.52 -23.06
N GLU A 146 -3.89 -6.89 -23.24
CA GLU A 146 -3.50 -8.27 -23.58
C GLU A 146 -3.83 -9.24 -22.46
N ASP A 147 -3.67 -8.81 -21.20
CA ASP A 147 -4.03 -9.61 -20.04
C ASP A 147 -5.55 -9.73 -19.87
N LYS A 148 -6.31 -8.73 -20.35
CA LYS A 148 -7.78 -8.71 -20.26
C LYS A 148 -8.47 -9.65 -21.25
N LYS A 149 -7.80 -10.09 -22.32
CA LYS A 149 -8.37 -11.07 -23.27
C LYS A 149 -8.53 -12.46 -22.65
N ASN A 150 -7.78 -12.75 -21.59
CA ASN A 150 -7.75 -14.07 -20.93
C ASN A 150 -8.52 -14.09 -19.60
N SER A 151 -9.14 -12.98 -19.20
CA SER A 151 -9.87 -12.86 -17.93
C SER A 151 -11.22 -12.19 -18.18
N SER A 152 -12.28 -12.69 -17.55
CA SER A 152 -13.53 -11.95 -17.47
C SER A 152 -13.27 -10.55 -16.89
N GLN A 153 -13.80 -9.48 -17.51
CA GLN A 153 -13.61 -8.12 -17.00
C GLN A 153 -14.38 -7.95 -15.68
N SER A 154 -13.75 -8.30 -14.56
CA SER A 154 -14.32 -8.01 -13.25
C SER A 154 -14.29 -6.51 -12.97
N ALA A 155 -15.27 -6.03 -12.20
CA ALA A 155 -15.31 -4.65 -11.70
C ALA A 155 -14.01 -4.29 -10.95
N ASP A 156 -13.42 -5.26 -10.25
CA ASP A 156 -12.15 -5.18 -9.52
C ASP A 156 -11.00 -4.73 -10.44
N LEU A 157 -10.87 -5.32 -11.63
CA LEU A 157 -9.80 -4.97 -12.57
C LEU A 157 -9.98 -3.56 -13.16
N ARG A 158 -11.23 -3.16 -13.43
CA ARG A 158 -11.53 -1.80 -13.90
C ARG A 158 -11.16 -0.78 -12.84
N TYR A 159 -11.51 -1.05 -11.58
CA TYR A 159 -11.15 -0.22 -10.45
C TYR A 159 -9.62 -0.06 -10.31
N ILE A 160 -8.87 -1.16 -10.28
CA ILE A 160 -7.41 -1.12 -10.12
C ILE A 160 -6.78 -0.32 -11.26
N ASN A 161 -7.19 -0.54 -12.51
CA ASN A 161 -6.63 0.20 -13.64
C ASN A 161 -6.99 1.70 -13.62
N LEU A 162 -8.22 2.05 -13.20
CA LEU A 162 -8.64 3.45 -13.04
C LEU A 162 -7.78 4.15 -11.98
N THR A 163 -7.54 3.48 -10.86
CA THR A 163 -6.62 3.93 -9.81
C THR A 163 -5.23 4.29 -10.37
N TYR A 164 -4.64 3.44 -11.21
CA TYR A 164 -3.33 3.72 -11.82
C TYR A 164 -3.40 4.89 -12.80
N LYS A 165 -4.47 4.98 -13.60
CA LYS A 165 -4.68 6.11 -14.52
C LYS A 165 -4.70 7.44 -13.75
N THR A 166 -5.47 7.50 -12.67
CA THR A 166 -5.58 8.70 -11.83
C THR A 166 -4.26 9.03 -11.13
N LEU A 167 -3.54 8.03 -10.62
CA LEU A 167 -2.20 8.20 -10.05
C LEU A 167 -1.24 8.81 -11.07
N TYR A 168 -1.20 8.28 -12.29
CA TYR A 168 -0.29 8.75 -13.34
C TYR A 168 -0.66 10.13 -13.87
N GLN A 169 -1.96 10.48 -13.95
CA GLN A 169 -2.40 11.84 -14.24
C GLN A 169 -1.89 12.81 -13.17
N THR A 170 -2.09 12.48 -11.89
CA THR A 170 -1.65 13.28 -10.75
C THR A 170 -0.13 13.47 -10.76
N LEU A 171 0.63 12.40 -11.00
CA LEU A 171 2.10 12.47 -11.10
C LEU A 171 2.60 13.28 -12.29
N SER A 172 1.80 13.37 -13.36
CA SER A 172 2.11 14.18 -14.53
C SER A 172 1.73 15.66 -14.37
N GLY A 173 1.21 16.05 -13.20
CA GLY A 173 0.71 17.41 -12.94
C GLY A 173 -0.61 17.72 -13.65
N LYS A 174 -1.35 16.69 -14.10
CA LYS A 174 -2.70 16.85 -14.64
C LYS A 174 -3.70 16.71 -13.50
N THR A 175 -4.69 17.60 -13.46
CA THR A 175 -5.84 17.44 -12.58
C THR A 175 -6.72 16.31 -13.13
N PRO A 176 -6.89 15.21 -12.39
CA PRO A 176 -7.80 14.16 -12.82
C PRO A 176 -9.26 14.63 -12.72
N ASP A 177 -10.10 14.24 -13.68
CA ASP A 177 -11.55 14.56 -13.69
C ASP A 177 -12.26 14.04 -12.44
N GLN A 178 -11.75 12.93 -11.88
CA GLN A 178 -12.16 12.37 -10.60
C GLN A 178 -10.90 12.08 -9.76
N PRO A 179 -10.51 12.97 -8.83
CA PRO A 179 -9.38 12.74 -7.97
C PRO A 179 -9.68 11.57 -7.04
N TRP A 180 -8.94 10.48 -7.23
CA TRP A 180 -9.10 9.25 -6.48
C TRP A 180 -8.85 9.51 -5.00
N PRO A 181 -9.78 9.21 -4.09
CA PRO A 181 -9.66 9.66 -2.70
C PRO A 181 -8.44 9.10 -1.96
N LEU A 182 -7.90 7.94 -2.38
CA LEU A 182 -6.64 7.45 -1.82
C LEU A 182 -5.46 8.40 -2.09
N LEU A 183 -5.45 9.11 -3.22
CA LEU A 183 -4.44 10.15 -3.50
C LEU A 183 -4.69 11.44 -2.73
N ARG A 184 -5.88 11.64 -2.17
CA ARG A 184 -6.14 12.74 -1.23
C ARG A 184 -5.61 12.40 0.16
N LEU A 185 -5.67 11.12 0.55
CA LEU A 185 -5.13 10.62 1.82
C LEU A 185 -3.60 10.55 1.82
N LEU A 186 -3.01 10.30 0.66
CA LEU A 186 -1.60 10.04 0.52
C LEU A 186 -0.97 11.12 -0.36
N HIS A 187 0.01 11.84 0.21
CA HIS A 187 0.99 12.60 -0.55
C HIS A 187 2.26 11.75 -0.71
N PRO A 188 2.33 10.83 -1.70
CA PRO A 188 3.46 9.93 -1.81
C PRO A 188 4.74 10.68 -2.18
N SER A 189 5.68 10.68 -1.24
CA SER A 189 7.02 11.29 -1.41
C SER A 189 7.99 10.37 -2.15
N VAL A 190 7.88 9.05 -1.97
CA VAL A 190 8.77 8.04 -2.55
C VAL A 190 7.98 6.94 -3.26
N PHE A 191 8.43 6.58 -4.46
CA PHE A 191 7.84 5.54 -5.29
C PHE A 191 8.86 4.42 -5.55
N PHE A 192 8.40 3.17 -5.46
CA PHE A 192 9.11 1.98 -5.92
C PHE A 192 8.36 1.39 -7.10
N CYS A 193 9.09 0.97 -8.12
CA CYS A 193 8.55 0.38 -9.35
C CYS A 193 8.99 -1.08 -9.45
N CYS A 194 8.04 -2.01 -9.46
CA CYS A 194 8.31 -3.43 -9.66
C CYS A 194 7.92 -3.85 -11.09
N ILE A 195 8.87 -4.43 -11.83
CA ILE A 195 8.73 -4.86 -13.24
C ILE A 195 9.05 -6.35 -13.39
N LYS A 196 8.62 -6.97 -14.49
CA LYS A 196 9.00 -8.34 -14.85
C LYS A 196 10.11 -8.30 -15.90
N LEU A 197 11.36 -8.57 -15.54
CA LEU A 197 12.51 -8.35 -16.45
C LEU A 197 12.42 -9.10 -17.78
N ALA A 198 11.90 -10.33 -17.78
CA ALA A 198 11.88 -11.23 -18.94
C ALA A 198 10.51 -11.32 -19.66
N ASP A 199 9.48 -10.61 -19.18
CA ASP A 199 8.11 -10.74 -19.72
C ASP A 199 7.35 -9.41 -19.61
N LYS A 200 6.21 -9.28 -20.30
CA LYS A 200 5.28 -8.15 -20.19
C LYS A 200 5.94 -6.79 -20.51
N GLN A 201 6.70 -6.73 -21.60
CA GLN A 201 7.43 -5.52 -22.03
C GLN A 201 6.55 -4.27 -22.11
N LYS A 202 5.32 -4.40 -22.59
CA LYS A 202 4.33 -3.30 -22.63
C LYS A 202 3.98 -2.78 -21.23
N ALA A 203 3.76 -3.69 -20.27
CA ALA A 203 3.49 -3.31 -18.89
C ALA A 203 4.71 -2.67 -18.21
N ASN A 204 5.92 -3.20 -18.48
CA ASN A 204 7.16 -2.61 -18.00
C ASN A 204 7.34 -1.19 -18.55
N HIS A 205 7.10 -0.99 -19.85
CA HIS A 205 7.17 0.32 -20.49
C HIS A 205 6.16 1.31 -19.86
N ILE A 206 4.91 0.90 -19.65
CA ILE A 206 3.90 1.74 -18.96
C ILE A 206 4.38 2.13 -17.56
N THR A 207 4.92 1.17 -16.80
CA THR A 207 5.35 1.46 -15.42
C THR A 207 6.57 2.39 -15.39
N LEU A 208 7.58 2.12 -16.22
CA LEU A 208 8.82 2.90 -16.27
C LEU A 208 8.61 4.30 -16.86
N SER A 209 7.81 4.43 -17.93
CA SER A 209 7.55 5.74 -18.56
C SER A 209 6.87 6.71 -17.58
N ASN A 210 5.91 6.22 -16.78
CA ASN A 210 5.24 7.06 -15.78
C ASN A 210 6.13 7.35 -14.56
N PHE A 211 7.07 6.47 -14.23
CA PHE A 211 8.04 6.70 -13.16
C PHE A 211 9.12 7.72 -13.57
N CYS A 212 9.68 7.59 -14.77
CA CYS A 212 10.78 8.42 -15.26
C CYS A 212 10.36 9.84 -15.62
N ARG A 213 9.11 10.06 -16.05
CA ARG A 213 8.57 11.40 -16.38
C ARG A 213 8.70 12.42 -15.24
N LYS A 214 8.79 11.97 -13.99
CA LYS A 214 8.90 12.84 -12.81
C LYS A 214 10.32 13.42 -12.60
N ARG A 215 11.35 12.94 -13.29
CA ARG A 215 12.74 13.38 -13.10
C ARG A 215 13.23 14.44 -14.11
N ILE A 216 12.39 14.86 -15.06
CA ILE A 216 12.76 15.84 -16.12
C ILE A 216 11.94 17.13 -16.01
N LYS A 217 11.79 17.66 -14.80
CA LYS A 217 11.54 19.09 -14.60
C LYS A 217 12.66 19.58 -13.70
N LYS A 218 13.72 20.09 -14.34
CA LYS A 218 14.74 20.93 -13.70
C LYS A 218 14.14 22.31 -13.49
#